data_AF-A0A533YZ04-F1
#
_entry.id   AF-A0A533YZ04-F1
#
_cell.length_a   1.000
_cell.length_b   1.000
_cell.length_c   1.000
_cell.angle_alpha   90.00
_cell.angle_beta   90.00
_cell.angle_gamma   90.00
#
_symmetry.space_group_name_H-M   'P 1'
#
loop_
_entity.id
_entity.type
_entity.pdbx_description
1 polymer ?
#
loop_
_entity_poly.entity_id
_entity_poly.type
_entity_poly.pdbx_seq_one_letter_code
_entity_poly.pdbx_strand_id
1 'polypeptide(L)'
;MKQSLGLLLVLLFFGCGTAPTTPPTHHDALIEKWIGKKKQELIKALGPPTREARLPSGESTLVWEKPNCYISFDTDKQGVVSTGANNCAGRENN
;
A
#
# COMPACT_ATOMS: atom_id res chain seq x y z
N MET A 1 17.93 32.48 46.75
CA MET A 1 18.01 31.29 45.86
C MET A 1 17.65 31.72 44.45
N LYS A 2 18.67 31.97 43.62
CA LYS A 2 18.55 32.35 42.20
C LYS A 2 19.88 32.03 41.54
N GLN A 3 19.94 30.95 40.77
CA GLN A 3 20.85 30.83 39.64
C GLN A 3 20.10 30.10 38.53
N SER A 4 19.81 30.88 37.49
CA SER A 4 19.48 30.44 36.16
C SER A 4 20.58 29.53 35.61
N LEU A 5 20.22 28.47 34.90
CA LEU A 5 20.77 28.17 33.58
C LEU A 5 20.04 26.95 33.02
N GLY A 6 19.12 27.19 32.10
CA GLY A 6 18.70 26.16 31.15
C GLY A 6 19.92 25.79 30.30
N LEU A 7 20.30 24.52 30.35
CA LEU A 7 21.45 24.01 29.61
C LEU A 7 21.00 22.94 28.61
N LEU A 8 21.07 23.35 27.35
CA LEU A 8 21.41 22.58 26.16
C LEU A 8 20.65 21.28 25.86
N LEU A 9 19.81 21.40 24.83
CA LEU A 9 19.74 20.50 23.67
C LEU A 9 20.92 19.50 23.58
N VAL A 10 20.62 18.21 23.78
CA VAL A 10 21.41 17.14 23.18
C VAL A 10 20.57 16.54 22.05
N LEU A 11 20.70 17.20 20.90
CA LEU A 11 20.45 16.62 19.58
C LEU A 11 21.44 15.47 19.39
N LEU A 12 21.02 14.23 19.67
CA LEU A 12 21.67 13.07 19.08
C LEU A 12 20.76 12.53 17.99
N PHE A 13 21.10 13.02 16.81
CA PHE A 13 20.56 12.70 15.52
C PHE A 13 20.36 11.18 15.36
N PHE A 14 19.09 10.81 15.20
CA PHE A 14 18.66 9.69 14.39
C PHE A 14 19.45 9.71 13.07
N GLY A 15 20.30 8.72 12.88
CA GLY A 15 21.19 8.67 11.72
C GLY A 15 21.58 7.24 11.33
N CYS A 16 20.69 6.25 11.50
CA CYS A 16 20.83 5.03 10.73
C CYS A 16 20.31 5.33 9.32
N GLY A 17 21.22 5.80 8.47
CA GLY A 17 21.00 5.95 7.04
C GLY A 17 20.90 4.57 6.39
N THR A 18 19.71 4.00 6.39
CA THR A 18 19.28 3.18 5.26
C THR A 18 18.61 4.14 4.29
N ALA A 19 19.29 4.44 3.19
CA ALA A 19 18.70 5.13 2.07
C ALA A 19 17.35 4.47 1.77
N PRO A 20 16.22 5.20 1.79
CA PRO A 20 15.00 4.63 1.27
C PRO A 20 15.28 4.37 -0.21
N THR A 21 15.40 3.10 -0.58
CA THR A 21 15.18 2.69 -1.96
C THR A 21 13.72 3.01 -2.22
N THR A 22 13.45 4.25 -2.63
CA THR A 22 12.17 4.66 -3.18
C THR A 22 11.89 3.73 -4.35
N PRO A 23 10.93 2.80 -4.23
CA PRO A 23 10.45 2.07 -5.40
C PRO A 23 9.95 3.12 -6.40
N PRO A 24 10.02 2.87 -7.72
CA PRO A 24 9.58 3.82 -8.71
C PRO A 24 8.13 4.21 -8.43
N THR A 25 7.94 5.41 -7.90
CA THR A 25 6.65 5.97 -7.51
C THR A 25 5.95 6.47 -8.76
N HIS A 26 5.46 5.53 -9.56
CA HIS A 26 4.18 5.76 -10.21
C HIS A 26 3.14 5.61 -9.10
N HIS A 27 2.89 6.70 -8.37
CA HIS A 27 1.87 6.75 -7.31
C HIS A 27 0.51 6.44 -7.93
N ASP A 28 0.11 5.17 -7.91
CA ASP A 28 -1.20 4.78 -8.38
C ASP A 28 -2.22 5.07 -7.27
N ALA A 29 -2.88 6.22 -7.39
CA ALA A 29 -3.83 6.71 -6.40
C ALA A 29 -4.98 5.71 -6.14
N LEU A 30 -5.33 4.87 -7.12
CA LEU A 30 -6.31 3.81 -6.91
C LEU A 30 -5.74 2.74 -5.99
N ILE A 31 -4.50 2.28 -6.22
CA ILE A 31 -3.86 1.28 -5.37
C ILE A 31 -3.65 1.83 -3.95
N GLU A 32 -3.09 3.04 -3.82
CA GLU A 32 -2.78 3.65 -2.53
C GLU A 32 -4.01 3.84 -1.64
N LYS A 33 -5.16 4.17 -2.24
CA LYS A 33 -6.44 4.31 -1.52
C LYS A 33 -6.83 3.04 -0.76
N TRP A 34 -6.44 1.87 -1.25
CA TRP A 34 -6.86 0.59 -0.70
C TRP A 34 -5.84 -0.04 0.23
N ILE A 35 -4.58 0.38 0.24
CA ILE A 35 -3.57 -0.12 1.18
C ILE A 35 -4.05 0.09 2.62
N GLY A 36 -3.98 -0.95 3.44
CA GLY A 36 -4.46 -0.95 4.83
C GLY A 36 -5.97 -1.15 5.00
N LYS A 37 -6.76 -1.19 3.92
CA LYS A 37 -8.21 -1.48 3.98
C LYS A 37 -8.48 -2.98 4.02
N LYS A 38 -9.64 -3.35 4.55
CA LYS A 38 -10.08 -4.75 4.53
C LYS A 38 -10.52 -5.17 3.13
N LYS A 39 -10.19 -6.41 2.76
CA LYS A 39 -10.64 -7.07 1.54
C LYS A 39 -12.15 -6.95 1.29
N GLN A 40 -12.96 -7.05 2.35
CA GLN A 40 -14.41 -6.90 2.22
C GLN A 40 -14.83 -5.50 1.74
N GLU A 41 -14.12 -4.45 2.16
CA GLU A 41 -14.39 -3.08 1.69
C GLU A 41 -14.05 -2.92 0.21
N LEU A 42 -12.92 -3.52 -0.21
CA LEU A 42 -12.49 -3.54 -1.61
C LEU A 42 -13.54 -4.23 -2.50
N ILE A 43 -14.00 -5.42 -2.11
CA ILE A 43 -15.02 -6.19 -2.83
C ILE A 43 -16.37 -5.44 -2.84
N LYS A 44 -16.74 -4.78 -1.74
CA LYS A 44 -17.96 -3.98 -1.68
C LYS A 44 -17.94 -2.81 -2.66
N ALA A 45 -16.77 -2.19 -2.88
CA ALA A 45 -16.63 -1.03 -3.74
C ALA A 45 -16.41 -1.37 -5.21
N LEU A 46 -15.64 -2.42 -5.52
CA LEU A 46 -15.28 -2.79 -6.90
C LEU A 46 -16.12 -3.94 -7.46
N GLY A 47 -16.93 -4.60 -6.62
CA GLY A 47 -17.58 -5.87 -6.93
C GLY A 47 -16.65 -7.07 -6.68
N PRO A 48 -17.15 -8.30 -6.87
CA PRO A 48 -16.32 -9.50 -6.72
C PRO A 48 -15.16 -9.49 -7.72
N PRO A 49 -13.98 -10.01 -7.35
CA PRO A 49 -12.88 -10.13 -8.28
C PRO A 49 -13.22 -11.16 -9.37
N THR A 50 -12.65 -11.00 -10.55
CA THR A 50 -12.70 -12.01 -11.62
C THR A 50 -12.04 -13.30 -11.16
N ARG A 51 -10.93 -13.19 -10.41
CA ARG A 51 -10.19 -14.33 -9.86
C ARG A 51 -9.67 -14.02 -8.47
N GLU A 52 -9.58 -15.04 -7.64
CA GLU A 52 -8.92 -15.00 -6.35
C GLU A 52 -8.01 -16.23 -6.20
N ALA A 53 -6.74 -16.00 -5.89
CA ALA A 53 -5.84 -17.04 -5.41
C ALA A 53 -5.68 -16.87 -3.89
N ARG A 54 -5.90 -17.94 -3.12
CA ARG A 54 -5.75 -17.92 -1.65
C ARG A 54 -4.72 -18.93 -1.23
N LEU A 55 -3.75 -18.49 -0.42
CA LEU A 55 -2.77 -19.37 0.20
C LEU A 55 -3.36 -20.00 1.47
N PRO A 56 -2.96 -21.24 1.84
CA PRO A 56 -3.38 -21.88 3.09
C PRO A 56 -3.06 -21.06 4.34
N SER A 57 -2.05 -20.20 4.28
CA SER A 57 -1.61 -19.30 5.34
C SER A 57 -2.52 -18.08 5.55
N GLY A 58 -3.48 -17.83 4.65
CA GLY A 58 -4.50 -16.79 4.77
C GLY A 58 -4.29 -15.58 3.85
N GLU A 59 -3.09 -15.38 3.30
CA GLU A 59 -2.86 -14.38 2.25
C GLU A 59 -3.68 -14.68 0.99
N SER A 60 -4.06 -13.64 0.25
CA SER A 60 -4.77 -13.80 -1.02
C SER A 60 -4.40 -12.74 -2.04
N THR A 61 -4.46 -13.10 -3.31
CA THR A 61 -4.35 -12.18 -4.45
C THR A 61 -5.70 -12.11 -5.14
N LEU A 62 -6.25 -10.92 -5.27
CA LEU A 62 -7.49 -10.62 -5.96
C LEU A 62 -7.20 -9.94 -7.30
N VAL A 63 -7.87 -10.34 -8.37
CA VAL A 63 -7.69 -9.77 -9.71
C VAL A 63 -9.04 -9.39 -10.33
N TRP A 64 -9.14 -8.14 -10.80
CA TRP A 64 -10.23 -7.64 -11.64
C TRP A 64 -9.70 -7.46 -13.06
N GLU A 65 -10.11 -8.34 -13.96
CA GLU A 65 -9.75 -8.29 -15.38
C GLU A 65 -10.70 -7.35 -16.13
N LYS A 66 -10.14 -6.50 -16.99
CA LYS A 66 -10.84 -5.67 -17.97
C LYS A 66 -10.32 -6.02 -19.37
N PRO A 67 -11.02 -5.63 -20.45
CA PRO A 67 -10.45 -5.78 -21.78
C PRO A 67 -9.05 -5.14 -21.86
N ASN A 68 -8.03 -5.96 -22.14
CA ASN A 68 -6.63 -5.57 -22.34
C ASN A 68 -5.86 -5.03 -21.11
N CYS A 69 -6.42 -5.06 -19.90
CA CYS A 69 -5.71 -4.66 -18.68
C CYS A 69 -6.31 -5.32 -17.43
N TYR A 70 -5.66 -5.17 -16.29
CA TYR A 70 -6.17 -5.71 -15.02
C TYR A 70 -5.72 -4.84 -13.85
N ILE A 71 -6.44 -4.98 -12.75
CA ILE A 71 -6.07 -4.43 -11.44
C ILE A 71 -6.00 -5.60 -10.46
N SER A 72 -4.93 -5.67 -9.68
CA SER A 72 -4.73 -6.70 -8.67
C SER A 72 -4.41 -6.11 -7.30
N PHE A 73 -4.83 -6.82 -6.25
CA PHE A 73 -4.55 -6.47 -4.87
C PHE A 73 -4.14 -7.72 -4.11
N ASP A 74 -3.06 -7.62 -3.34
CA ASP A 74 -2.64 -8.66 -2.41
C ASP A 74 -3.10 -8.30 -1.00
N THR A 75 -3.52 -9.32 -0.25
CA THR A 75 -3.92 -9.20 1.15
C THR A 75 -3.02 -10.03 2.03
N ASP A 76 -2.74 -9.51 3.22
CA ASP A 76 -2.09 -10.26 4.28
C ASP A 76 -3.02 -11.34 4.88
N LYS A 77 -2.50 -12.07 5.87
CA LYS A 77 -3.21 -13.15 6.58
C LYS A 77 -4.46 -12.69 7.33
N GLN A 78 -4.58 -11.38 7.57
CA GLN A 78 -5.71 -10.75 8.26
C GLN A 78 -6.75 -10.20 7.26
N GLY A 79 -6.55 -10.45 5.97
CA GLY A 79 -7.38 -9.95 4.89
C GLY A 79 -7.27 -8.43 4.72
N VAL A 80 -6.15 -7.82 5.10
CA VAL A 80 -5.86 -6.41 4.88
C VAL A 80 -5.05 -6.27 3.61
N VAL A 81 -5.42 -5.34 2.73
CA VAL A 81 -4.68 -5.06 1.50
C VAL A 81 -3.28 -4.54 1.85
N SER A 82 -2.26 -5.24 1.38
CA SER A 82 -0.85 -4.92 1.65
C SER A 82 -0.16 -4.25 0.46
N THR A 83 -0.53 -4.63 -0.75
CA THR A 83 -0.01 -4.06 -2.00
C THR A 83 -1.01 -4.24 -3.14
N GLY A 84 -0.75 -3.65 -4.30
CA GLY A 84 -1.53 -3.86 -5.51
C GLY A 84 -0.80 -3.38 -6.76
N ALA A 85 -1.38 -3.67 -7.91
CA ALA A 85 -0.89 -3.25 -9.20
C ALA A 85 -2.06 -2.87 -10.12
N ASN A 86 -1.92 -1.77 -10.84
CA ASN A 86 -2.89 -1.31 -11.81
C ASN A 86 -2.23 -1.26 -13.19
N ASN A 87 -2.47 -2.30 -13.99
CA ASN A 87 -1.98 -2.37 -15.37
C ASN A 87 -2.88 -1.61 -16.35
N CYS A 88 -3.91 -0.92 -15.87
CA CYS A 88 -4.76 -0.05 -16.69
C CYS A 88 -4.26 1.40 -16.74
N ALA A 89 -3.37 1.82 -15.83
CA ALA A 89 -2.81 3.17 -15.79
C ALA A 89 -2.07 3.47 -17.13
N GLY A 90 -2.53 4.48 -17.87
CA GLY A 90 -2.01 4.85 -19.18
C GLY A 90 -2.80 4.33 -20.40
N ARG A 91 -3.80 3.47 -20.20
CA ARG A 91 -4.74 3.02 -21.25
C ARG A 91 -6.05 3.81 -21.27
N GLU A 92 -6.29 4.66 -20.27
CA GLU A 92 -7.54 5.46 -20.15
C GLU A 92 -7.57 6.71 -21.05
N ASN A 93 -6.50 6.98 -21.80
CA ASN A 93 -6.35 8.16 -22.67
C ASN A 93 -6.31 7.85 -24.18
N ASN A 94 -6.79 6.68 -24.63
CA ASN A 94 -6.77 6.30 -26.05
C ASN A 94 -8.15 5.86 -26.53
#